data_AF-A0A072NLN0-F1
#
_entry.id   AF-A0A072NLN0-F1
#
_cell.length_a   1.000
_cell.length_b   1.000
_cell.length_c   1.000
_cell.angle_alpha   90.00
_cell.angle_beta   90.00
_cell.angle_gamma   90.00
#
_symmetry.space_group_name_H-M   'P 1'
#
loop_
_entity.id
_entity.type
_entity.pdbx_description
1 polymer ?
#
loop_
_entity_poly.entity_id
_entity_poly.type
_entity_poly.pdbx_seq_one_letter_code
_entity_poly.pdbx_strand_id
1 'polypeptide(L)'
;MTPSPTLLRFGLASAALGVAFLGALLVLRGAAVGWGLIAGAFPASLVLALAGDALGGDFVGTLRTRWGTLAAQLRPWMGWLCAYAALKIPVPLWPEGFPLLGLLSTAALSVAGWLYAAERVGARRAWALAALAFAVGWGVELLGSRTGVPFGVYSYGTAPPPTLLTVPLLVPLGWFALTLAASLLAGGRAWLAGLLMVAWDVGLEPLMTAERYWLWQDPAPLWAGAPLQNFVGWWGVGTGLSWAFTRIAPGLFRRPAGTPSLRPDLSRLSFAAAYPIELFFLPGGLVLVGRFLEAGVTLGAMLAALLLARAVRGRSERGGV
;
A
#
# COMPACT_ATOMS: atom_id res chain seq x y z
N MET A 1 31.37 8.10 -20.84
CA MET A 1 30.07 8.81 -20.81
C MET A 1 29.80 9.24 -19.39
N THR A 2 29.58 10.53 -19.12
CA THR A 2 29.17 11.01 -17.80
C THR A 2 27.70 10.65 -17.55
N PRO A 3 27.34 10.11 -16.37
CA PRO A 3 25.96 9.78 -16.06
C PRO A 3 25.10 11.05 -16.05
N SER A 4 23.85 10.95 -16.50
CA SER A 4 22.92 12.08 -16.41
C SER A 4 22.72 12.50 -14.95
N PRO A 5 22.41 13.78 -14.66
CA PRO A 5 22.17 14.24 -13.28
C PRO A 5 21.08 13.41 -12.57
N THR A 6 20.04 13.01 -13.30
CA THR A 6 18.98 12.14 -12.77
C THR A 6 19.49 10.75 -12.40
N LEU A 7 20.33 10.15 -13.25
CA LEU A 7 20.90 8.84 -13.01
C LEU A 7 21.87 8.88 -11.81
N LEU A 8 22.65 9.96 -11.70
CA LEU A 8 23.60 10.15 -10.63
C LEU A 8 22.91 10.25 -9.26
N ARG A 9 21.92 11.15 -9.10
CA ARG A 9 21.18 11.28 -7.83
C ARG A 9 20.46 9.99 -7.43
N PHE A 10 19.85 9.30 -8.40
CA PHE A 10 19.15 8.04 -8.14
C PHE A 10 20.12 6.91 -7.77
N GLY A 11 21.24 6.81 -8.48
CA GLY A 11 22.29 5.82 -8.18
C GLY A 11 22.89 6.03 -6.79
N LEU A 12 23.22 7.27 -6.43
CA LEU A 12 23.75 7.60 -5.11
C LEU A 12 22.75 7.35 -3.98
N ALA A 13 21.49 7.76 -4.17
CA ALA A 13 20.43 7.49 -3.20
C ALA A 13 20.20 5.98 -3.01
N SER A 14 20.18 5.23 -4.11
CA SER A 14 20.02 3.77 -4.09
C SER A 14 21.20 3.08 -3.42
N ALA A 15 22.43 3.55 -3.67
CA ALA A 15 23.63 3.03 -3.00
C ALA A 15 23.56 3.27 -1.48
N ALA A 16 23.14 4.47 -1.06
CA ALA A 16 22.95 4.77 0.36
C ALA A 16 21.84 3.92 0.99
N LEU A 17 20.72 3.69 0.29
CA LEU A 17 19.70 2.72 0.73
C LEU A 17 20.26 1.29 0.84
N GLY A 18 21.11 0.88 -0.10
CA GLY A 18 21.80 -0.42 -0.06
C GLY A 18 22.70 -0.57 1.17
N VAL A 19 23.41 0.51 1.56
CA VAL A 19 24.21 0.53 2.80
C VAL A 19 23.31 0.45 4.03
N ALA A 20 22.18 1.16 4.06
CA ALA A 20 21.22 1.06 5.15
C ALA A 20 20.63 -0.35 5.27
N PHE A 21 20.30 -0.98 4.13
CA PHE A 21 19.81 -2.36 4.07
C PHE A 21 20.87 -3.36 4.54
N LEU A 22 22.13 -3.20 4.13
CA LEU A 22 23.24 -3.99 4.67
C LEU A 22 23.37 -3.80 6.18
N GLY A 23 23.19 -2.57 6.67
CA GLY A 23 23.11 -2.27 8.09
C GLY A 23 22.03 -3.09 8.80
N ALA A 24 20.83 -3.16 8.24
CA ALA A 24 19.75 -4.00 8.77
C ALA A 24 20.12 -5.50 8.80
N LEU A 25 20.73 -6.02 7.73
CA LEU A 25 21.21 -7.41 7.69
C LEU A 25 22.28 -7.70 8.75
N LEU A 26 23.15 -6.72 9.04
CA LEU A 26 24.16 -6.83 10.10
C LEU A 26 23.53 -6.84 11.49
N VAL A 27 22.55 -5.96 11.74
CA VAL A 27 21.79 -5.96 13.00
C VAL A 27 21.12 -7.33 13.22
N LEU A 28 20.49 -7.89 12.19
CA LEU A 28 19.88 -9.23 12.26
C LEU A 28 20.88 -10.35 12.58
N ARG A 29 22.17 -10.15 12.28
CA ARG A 29 23.27 -11.06 12.62
C ARG A 29 23.97 -10.71 13.95
N GLY A 30 23.40 -9.81 14.75
CA GLY A 30 23.93 -9.41 16.05
C GLY A 30 25.07 -8.39 16.00
N ALA A 31 25.37 -7.81 14.83
CA ALA A 31 26.46 -6.84 14.68
C ALA A 31 25.96 -5.40 14.90
N ALA A 32 26.33 -4.81 16.05
CA ALA A 32 25.89 -3.48 16.47
C ALA A 32 26.28 -2.35 15.50
N VAL A 33 27.35 -2.51 14.72
CA VAL A 33 27.77 -1.55 13.68
C VAL A 33 26.67 -1.30 12.64
N GLY A 34 25.76 -2.26 12.45
CA GLY A 34 24.64 -2.13 11.53
C GLY A 34 23.73 -0.94 11.86
N TRP A 35 23.55 -0.61 13.14
CA TRP A 35 22.77 0.57 13.55
C TRP A 35 23.38 1.88 13.06
N GLY A 36 24.72 1.99 13.09
CA GLY A 36 25.43 3.17 12.57
C GLY A 36 25.24 3.32 11.06
N LEU A 37 25.28 2.20 10.31
CA LEU A 37 25.03 2.20 8.86
C LEU A 37 23.61 2.64 8.54
N ILE A 38 22.60 2.17 9.29
CA ILE A 38 21.21 2.61 9.11
C ILE A 38 21.09 4.11 9.40
N ALA A 39 21.58 4.55 10.56
CA ALA A 39 21.44 5.94 11.03
C ALA A 39 22.11 6.96 10.12
N GLY A 40 23.24 6.60 9.49
CA GLY A 40 23.92 7.47 8.51
C GLY A 40 23.34 7.37 7.11
N ALA A 41 23.18 6.14 6.58
CA ALA A 41 22.91 5.93 5.17
C ALA A 41 21.45 6.16 4.79
N PHE A 42 20.48 5.89 5.68
CA PHE A 42 19.07 6.14 5.38
C PHE A 42 18.78 7.65 5.20
N PRO A 43 19.15 8.55 6.14
CA PRO A 43 19.00 9.99 5.92
C PRO A 43 19.81 10.50 4.72
N ALA A 44 21.04 9.99 4.54
CA ALA A 44 21.86 10.33 3.37
C ALA A 44 21.16 9.99 2.06
N SER A 45 20.42 8.88 1.99
CA SER A 45 19.68 8.51 0.77
C SER A 45 18.64 9.57 0.37
N LEU A 46 17.94 10.16 1.33
CA LEU A 46 16.93 11.20 1.09
C LEU A 46 17.59 12.49 0.58
N VAL A 47 18.72 12.86 1.20
CA VAL A 47 19.50 14.04 0.79
C VAL A 47 20.10 13.84 -0.61
N LEU A 48 20.67 12.66 -0.89
CA LEU A 48 21.26 12.32 -2.17
C LEU A 48 20.20 12.20 -3.27
N ALA A 49 18.99 11.74 -2.95
CA ALA A 49 17.87 11.73 -3.90
C ALA A 49 17.51 13.14 -4.38
N LEU A 50 17.67 14.14 -3.51
CA LEU A 50 17.40 15.54 -3.84
C LEU A 50 18.58 16.24 -4.50
N ALA A 51 19.82 16.03 -4.03
CA ALA A 51 20.97 16.86 -4.41
C ALA A 51 22.25 16.08 -4.74
N GLY A 52 22.18 14.76 -4.91
CA GLY A 52 23.36 13.92 -5.18
C GLY A 52 24.11 14.28 -6.47
N ASP A 53 23.43 14.86 -7.46
CA ASP A 53 24.02 15.37 -8.69
C ASP A 53 24.76 16.71 -8.54
N ALA A 54 24.61 17.37 -7.38
CA ALA A 54 25.31 18.61 -7.05
C ALA A 54 26.49 18.38 -6.08
N LEU A 55 26.89 17.11 -5.84
CA LEU A 55 28.10 16.82 -5.07
C LEU A 55 29.32 17.43 -5.76
N GLY A 56 30.08 18.26 -5.04
CA GLY A 56 31.21 19.02 -5.58
C GLY A 56 30.86 20.35 -6.26
N GLY A 57 29.57 20.73 -6.29
CA GLY A 57 29.09 22.03 -6.75
C GLY A 57 28.27 22.76 -5.67
N ASP A 58 27.23 23.50 -6.08
CA ASP A 58 26.29 24.14 -5.14
C ASP A 58 25.30 23.11 -4.55
N PHE A 59 25.80 22.24 -3.70
CA PHE A 59 25.02 21.19 -3.06
C PHE A 59 23.93 21.76 -2.15
N VAL A 60 24.28 22.74 -1.30
CA VAL A 60 23.36 23.31 -0.31
C VAL A 60 22.26 24.13 -0.98
N GLY A 61 22.60 24.96 -1.98
CA GLY A 61 21.61 25.73 -2.73
C GLY A 61 20.69 24.85 -3.55
N THR A 62 21.23 23.80 -4.18
CA THR A 62 20.43 22.79 -4.91
C THR A 62 19.47 22.05 -3.98
N LEU A 63 19.96 21.57 -2.83
CA LEU A 63 19.16 20.87 -1.83
C LEU A 63 18.02 21.75 -1.33
N ARG A 64 18.31 23.00 -0.95
CA ARG A 64 17.31 23.96 -0.46
C ARG A 64 16.23 24.24 -1.51
N THR A 65 16.64 24.47 -2.75
CA THR A 65 15.72 24.80 -3.85
C THR A 65 14.80 23.63 -4.18
N ARG A 66 15.36 22.42 -4.29
CA ARG A 66 14.57 21.21 -4.60
C ARG A 66 13.69 20.78 -3.44
N TRP A 67 14.17 20.92 -2.20
CA TRP A 67 13.35 20.73 -1.00
C TRP A 67 12.18 21.72 -0.97
N GLY A 68 12.41 23.01 -1.22
CA GLY A 68 11.33 24.01 -1.28
C GLY A 68 10.30 23.69 -2.36
N THR A 69 10.76 23.24 -3.53
CA THR A 69 9.88 22.81 -4.65
C THR A 69 9.06 21.57 -4.28
N LEU A 70 9.67 20.60 -3.58
CA LEU A 70 8.99 19.40 -3.09
C LEU A 70 7.95 19.76 -2.02
N ALA A 71 8.36 20.52 -1.01
CA ALA A 71 7.54 20.92 0.12
C ALA A 71 6.30 21.72 -0.34
N ALA A 72 6.45 22.58 -1.34
CA ALA A 72 5.34 23.34 -1.93
C ALA A 72 4.29 22.45 -2.61
N GLN A 73 4.65 21.24 -3.04
CA GLN A 73 3.74 20.29 -3.69
C GLN A 73 3.21 19.21 -2.74
N LEU A 74 3.78 19.06 -1.55
CA LEU A 74 3.36 18.05 -0.58
C LEU A 74 1.95 18.36 -0.06
N ARG A 75 1.08 17.37 -0.19
CA ARG A 75 -0.27 17.39 0.37
C ARG A 75 -0.30 16.60 1.68
N PRO A 76 -1.16 16.94 2.66
CA PRO A 76 -1.21 16.22 3.94
C PRO A 76 -1.35 14.70 3.80
N TRP A 77 -2.17 14.23 2.86
CA TRP A 77 -2.35 12.80 2.60
C TRP A 77 -1.07 12.10 2.15
N MET A 78 -0.16 12.79 1.45
CA MET A 78 1.12 12.23 1.00
C MET A 78 2.02 11.93 2.19
N GLY A 79 2.05 12.82 3.19
CA GLY A 79 2.80 12.59 4.43
C GLY A 79 2.34 11.34 5.16
N TRP A 80 1.03 11.13 5.27
CA TRP A 80 0.45 9.93 5.87
C TRP A 80 0.70 8.66 5.03
N LEU A 81 0.72 8.77 3.70
CA LEU A 81 1.10 7.65 2.83
C LEU A 81 2.59 7.30 2.95
N CYS A 82 3.46 8.30 3.14
CA CYS A 82 4.86 8.06 3.47
C CYS A 82 5.00 7.41 4.85
N ALA A 83 4.24 7.85 5.86
CA ALA A 83 4.23 7.24 7.18
C ALA A 83 3.78 5.77 7.13
N TYR A 84 2.75 5.47 6.33
CA TYR A 84 2.28 4.11 6.05
C TYR A 84 3.40 3.18 5.55
N ALA A 85 4.21 3.65 4.60
CA ALA A 85 5.35 2.91 4.08
C ALA A 85 6.48 2.81 5.11
N ALA A 86 6.79 3.92 5.79
CA ALA A 86 7.87 3.99 6.78
C ALA A 86 7.65 3.06 7.96
N LEU A 87 6.40 2.91 8.43
CA LEU A 87 6.05 2.02 9.55
C LEU A 87 6.30 0.54 9.28
N LYS A 88 6.48 0.13 8.01
CA LYS A 88 6.84 -1.25 7.66
C LYS A 88 8.34 -1.52 7.71
N ILE A 89 9.18 -0.48 7.62
CA ILE A 89 10.64 -0.60 7.55
C ILE A 89 11.23 -1.25 8.81
N PRO A 90 10.79 -0.92 10.04
CA PRO A 90 11.34 -1.51 11.26
C PRO A 90 10.96 -2.98 11.48
N VAL A 91 9.91 -3.50 10.82
CA VAL A 91 9.32 -4.81 11.13
C VAL A 91 10.35 -5.95 11.15
N PRO A 92 11.29 -6.09 10.19
CA PRO A 92 12.29 -7.15 10.25
C PRO A 92 13.23 -7.04 11.46
N LEU A 93 13.50 -5.82 11.94
CA LEU A 93 14.40 -5.55 13.06
C LEU A 93 13.68 -5.57 14.42
N TRP A 94 12.35 -5.48 14.42
CA TRP A 94 11.52 -5.52 15.63
C TRP A 94 10.23 -6.33 15.39
N PRO A 95 10.34 -7.68 15.28
CA PRO A 95 9.20 -8.54 15.00
C PRO A 95 8.11 -8.46 16.07
N GLU A 96 8.48 -8.28 17.34
CA GLU A 96 7.52 -8.15 18.45
C GLU A 96 6.66 -6.88 18.32
N GLY A 97 7.16 -5.87 17.61
CA GLY A 97 6.44 -4.64 17.29
C GLY A 97 5.46 -4.79 16.12
N PHE A 98 5.46 -5.91 15.39
CA PHE A 98 4.63 -6.11 14.21
C PHE A 98 3.13 -5.85 14.43
N PRO A 99 2.49 -6.35 15.50
CA PRO A 99 1.12 -5.96 15.89
C PRO A 99 0.84 -4.45 15.87
N LEU A 100 1.66 -3.68 16.58
CA LEU A 100 1.50 -2.25 16.75
C LEU A 100 1.79 -1.51 15.43
N LEU A 101 2.88 -1.87 14.76
CA LEU A 101 3.28 -1.28 13.49
C LEU A 101 2.25 -1.55 12.40
N GLY A 102 1.66 -2.75 12.36
CA GLY A 102 0.58 -3.11 11.43
C GLY A 102 -0.68 -2.28 11.65
N LEU A 103 -1.09 -2.09 12.91
CA LEU A 103 -2.22 -1.22 13.25
C LEU A 103 -1.95 0.24 12.87
N LEU A 104 -0.79 0.78 13.29
CA LEU A 104 -0.42 2.17 13.00
C LEU A 104 -0.25 2.41 11.50
N SER A 105 0.30 1.45 10.77
CA SER A 105 0.44 1.51 9.31
C SER A 105 -0.95 1.56 8.67
N THR A 106 -1.85 0.65 9.03
CA THR A 106 -3.22 0.62 8.47
C THR A 106 -4.02 1.87 8.82
N ALA A 107 -3.84 2.41 10.03
CA ALA A 107 -4.42 3.68 10.44
C ALA A 107 -3.86 4.85 9.60
N ALA A 108 -2.55 4.92 9.40
CA ALA A 108 -1.92 5.93 8.55
C ALA A 108 -2.41 5.85 7.09
N LEU A 109 -2.57 4.64 6.55
CA LEU A 109 -3.15 4.42 5.22
C LEU A 109 -4.58 4.94 5.13
N SER A 110 -5.40 4.65 6.15
CA SER A 110 -6.80 5.07 6.20
C SER A 110 -6.92 6.59 6.32
N VAL A 111 -6.08 7.23 7.16
CA VAL A 111 -6.00 8.69 7.27
C VAL A 111 -5.55 9.32 5.95
N ALA A 112 -4.55 8.75 5.28
CA ALA A 112 -4.12 9.20 3.96
C ALA A 112 -5.27 9.11 2.93
N GLY A 113 -5.99 7.97 2.89
CA GLY A 113 -7.14 7.77 2.01
C GLY A 113 -8.27 8.75 2.29
N TRP A 114 -8.59 8.99 3.56
CA TRP A 114 -9.62 9.94 3.97
C TRP A 114 -9.24 11.38 3.60
N LEU A 115 -8.01 11.82 3.90
CA LEU A 115 -7.52 13.16 3.54
C LEU A 115 -7.52 13.37 2.02
N TYR A 116 -7.12 12.35 1.26
CA TYR A 116 -7.18 12.39 -0.20
C TYR A 116 -8.62 12.54 -0.69
N ALA A 117 -9.56 11.75 -0.15
CA ALA A 117 -10.97 11.85 -0.52
C ALA A 117 -11.56 13.21 -0.12
N ALA A 118 -11.25 13.71 1.08
CA ALA A 118 -11.75 14.98 1.60
C ALA A 118 -11.27 16.16 0.74
N GLU A 119 -10.01 16.13 0.30
CA GLU A 119 -9.44 17.13 -0.62
C GLU A 119 -10.18 17.19 -1.97
N ARG A 120 -10.64 16.03 -2.49
CA ARG A 120 -11.18 15.94 -3.85
C ARG A 120 -12.70 16.05 -3.93
N VAL A 121 -13.42 15.58 -2.92
CA VAL A 121 -14.89 15.54 -2.92
C VAL A 121 -15.54 16.12 -1.66
N GLY A 122 -14.74 16.69 -0.76
CA GLY A 122 -15.19 17.30 0.49
C GLY A 122 -15.35 16.30 1.64
N ALA A 123 -15.21 16.79 2.87
CA ALA A 123 -15.21 15.98 4.09
C ALA A 123 -16.49 15.13 4.27
N ARG A 124 -17.66 15.66 3.91
CA ARG A 124 -18.94 14.93 4.02
C ARG A 124 -18.93 13.63 3.20
N ARG A 125 -18.49 13.71 1.94
CA ARG A 125 -18.40 12.51 1.09
C ARG A 125 -17.28 11.59 1.54
N ALA A 126 -16.14 12.14 1.96
CA ALA A 126 -15.04 11.33 2.50
C ALA A 126 -15.47 10.50 3.72
N TRP A 127 -16.20 11.11 4.65
CA TRP A 127 -16.78 10.38 5.79
C TRP A 127 -17.83 9.36 5.37
N ALA A 128 -18.68 9.66 4.40
CA ALA A 128 -19.64 8.69 3.88
C ALA A 128 -18.95 7.45 3.29
N LEU A 129 -17.87 7.63 2.52
CA LEU A 129 -17.08 6.52 1.97
C LEU A 129 -16.41 5.71 3.09
N ALA A 130 -15.78 6.39 4.06
CA ALA A 130 -15.09 5.75 5.16
C ALA A 130 -16.06 4.97 6.06
N ALA A 131 -17.16 5.59 6.48
CA ALA A 131 -18.17 4.96 7.31
C ALA A 131 -18.84 3.78 6.61
N LEU A 132 -19.17 3.90 5.32
CA LEU A 132 -19.75 2.81 4.54
C LEU A 132 -18.80 1.61 4.47
N ALA A 133 -17.56 1.82 4.04
CA ALA A 133 -16.60 0.72 3.89
C ALA A 133 -16.20 0.12 5.24
N PHE A 134 -16.10 0.94 6.28
CA PHE A 134 -15.88 0.47 7.65
C PHE A 134 -17.04 -0.42 8.12
N ALA A 135 -18.29 0.03 7.98
CA ALA A 135 -19.46 -0.71 8.45
C ALA A 135 -19.68 -2.00 7.67
N VAL A 136 -19.56 -1.96 6.34
CA VAL A 136 -19.66 -3.15 5.49
C VAL A 136 -18.50 -4.10 5.76
N GLY A 137 -17.26 -3.61 5.78
CA GLY A 137 -16.06 -4.42 6.05
C GLY A 137 -16.14 -5.11 7.40
N TRP A 138 -16.43 -4.36 8.47
CA TRP A 138 -16.66 -4.94 9.79
C TRP A 138 -17.82 -5.94 9.81
N GLY A 139 -18.93 -5.61 9.14
CA GLY A 139 -20.12 -6.47 9.08
C GLY A 139 -19.87 -7.81 8.38
N VAL A 140 -19.19 -7.81 7.24
CA VAL A 140 -18.88 -9.04 6.50
C VAL A 140 -17.84 -9.90 7.21
N GLU A 141 -16.89 -9.29 7.92
CA GLU A 141 -15.88 -10.01 8.72
C GLU A 141 -16.49 -10.61 9.99
N LEU A 142 -17.41 -9.88 10.63
CA LEU A 142 -18.16 -10.40 11.77
C LEU A 142 -19.08 -11.54 11.36
N LEU A 143 -19.74 -11.43 10.20
CA LEU A 143 -20.56 -12.48 9.65
C LEU A 143 -19.71 -13.69 9.22
N GLY A 144 -18.60 -13.44 8.53
CA GLY A 144 -17.65 -14.45 8.04
C GLY A 144 -17.05 -15.27 9.16
N SER A 145 -16.48 -14.62 10.17
CA SER A 145 -15.89 -15.29 11.33
C SER A 145 -16.88 -16.08 12.20
N ARG A 146 -18.20 -15.87 12.03
CA ARG A 146 -19.24 -16.61 12.78
C ARG A 146 -19.94 -17.69 11.97
N THR A 147 -20.14 -17.47 10.66
CA THR A 147 -21.00 -18.30 9.82
C THR A 147 -20.25 -18.97 8.67
N GLY A 148 -19.03 -18.53 8.38
CA GLY A 148 -18.26 -18.92 7.22
C GLY A 148 -18.65 -18.18 5.93
N VAL A 149 -19.62 -17.25 5.94
CA VAL A 149 -20.04 -16.49 4.75
C VAL A 149 -19.67 -15.00 4.93
N PRO A 150 -18.99 -14.35 3.96
CA PRO A 150 -18.76 -14.81 2.59
C PRO A 150 -17.44 -15.53 2.35
N PHE A 151 -16.53 -15.64 3.33
CA PHE A 151 -15.12 -15.97 3.07
C PHE A 151 -14.71 -17.44 3.21
N GLY A 152 -15.55 -18.28 3.82
CA GLY A 152 -15.19 -19.63 4.30
C GLY A 152 -15.06 -19.65 5.82
N VAL A 153 -14.85 -20.83 6.41
CA VAL A 153 -14.78 -20.99 7.88
C VAL A 153 -13.39 -20.60 8.39
N TYR A 154 -13.32 -19.56 9.21
CA TYR A 154 -12.11 -19.10 9.88
C TYR A 154 -12.40 -18.48 11.24
N SER A 155 -11.37 -18.33 12.06
CA SER A 155 -11.40 -17.51 13.28
C SER A 155 -10.19 -16.58 13.34
N TYR A 156 -10.36 -15.43 13.98
CA TYR A 156 -9.22 -14.58 14.33
C TYR A 156 -8.48 -15.22 15.52
N GLY A 157 -7.20 -15.53 15.31
CA GLY A 157 -6.34 -16.12 16.33
C GLY A 157 -5.63 -15.04 17.15
N THR A 158 -4.37 -14.80 16.81
CA THR A 158 -3.47 -13.86 17.50
C THR A 158 -3.52 -12.44 16.92
N ALA A 159 -4.59 -12.12 16.18
CA ALA A 159 -4.72 -10.83 15.52
C ALA A 159 -4.71 -9.68 16.55
N PRO A 160 -4.06 -8.55 16.22
CA PRO A 160 -3.67 -7.58 17.23
C PRO A 160 -4.87 -6.72 17.69
N PRO A 161 -4.98 -6.42 19.01
CA PRO A 161 -5.98 -5.49 19.50
C PRO A 161 -5.70 -4.05 19.01
N PRO A 162 -6.70 -3.14 19.07
CA PRO A 162 -8.04 -3.34 19.60
C PRO A 162 -8.95 -4.11 18.62
N THR A 163 -9.95 -4.80 19.15
CA THR A 163 -10.99 -5.49 18.37
C THR A 163 -12.35 -4.82 18.55
N LEU A 164 -13.19 -4.94 17.53
CA LEU A 164 -14.62 -4.65 17.59
C LEU A 164 -15.38 -5.97 17.57
N LEU A 165 -15.87 -6.38 18.74
CA LEU A 165 -16.24 -7.77 19.01
C LEU A 165 -15.05 -8.70 18.75
N THR A 166 -15.16 -9.58 17.76
CA THR A 166 -14.10 -10.53 17.37
C THR A 166 -13.21 -10.00 16.25
N VAL A 167 -13.57 -8.89 15.59
CA VAL A 167 -12.88 -8.39 14.39
C VAL A 167 -11.80 -7.37 14.78
N PRO A 168 -10.52 -7.55 14.42
CA PRO A 168 -9.46 -6.58 14.67
C PRO A 168 -9.75 -5.25 13.99
N LEU A 169 -9.55 -4.11 14.67
CA LEU A 169 -9.89 -2.78 14.16
C LEU A 169 -9.15 -2.41 12.87
N LEU A 170 -7.94 -2.96 12.66
CA LEU A 170 -7.19 -2.75 11.43
C LEU A 170 -7.94 -3.27 10.19
N VAL A 171 -8.78 -4.31 10.31
CA VAL A 171 -9.45 -4.93 9.18
C VAL A 171 -10.47 -3.98 8.53
N PRO A 172 -11.46 -3.40 9.25
CA PRO A 172 -12.39 -2.45 8.65
C PRO A 172 -11.73 -1.13 8.21
N LEU A 173 -10.62 -0.73 8.84
CA LEU A 173 -9.78 0.37 8.35
C LEU A 173 -9.16 0.04 6.98
N GLY A 174 -8.61 -1.19 6.86
CA GLY A 174 -8.10 -1.74 5.62
C GLY A 174 -9.17 -1.78 4.51
N TRP A 175 -10.36 -2.29 4.80
CA TRP A 175 -11.47 -2.34 3.84
C TRP A 175 -11.77 -0.98 3.18
N PHE A 176 -11.73 0.11 3.96
CA PHE A 176 -11.87 1.45 3.39
C PHE A 176 -10.71 1.82 2.46
N ALA A 177 -9.48 1.74 2.98
CA ALA A 177 -8.34 2.30 2.29
C ALA A 177 -7.94 1.47 1.04
N LEU A 178 -7.97 0.14 1.15
CA LEU A 178 -7.71 -0.78 0.05
C LEU A 178 -8.73 -0.59 -1.07
N THR A 179 -10.02 -0.52 -0.73
CA THR A 179 -11.08 -0.32 -1.73
C THR A 179 -10.93 1.03 -2.44
N LEU A 180 -10.57 2.09 -1.71
CA LEU A 180 -10.36 3.40 -2.30
C LEU A 180 -9.18 3.37 -3.30
N ALA A 181 -8.04 2.80 -2.92
CA ALA A 181 -6.88 2.66 -3.79
C ALA A 181 -7.19 1.83 -5.05
N ALA A 182 -7.84 0.67 -4.88
CA ALA A 182 -8.27 -0.21 -5.95
C ALA A 182 -9.25 0.48 -6.91
N SER A 183 -10.22 1.23 -6.37
CA SER A 183 -11.22 1.96 -7.17
C SER A 183 -10.59 3.09 -8.00
N LEU A 184 -9.60 3.80 -7.44
CA LEU A 184 -8.84 4.83 -8.16
C LEU A 184 -8.00 4.23 -9.30
N LEU A 185 -7.36 3.08 -9.06
CA LEU A 185 -6.62 2.35 -10.10
C LEU A 185 -7.53 1.83 -11.20
N ALA A 186 -8.69 1.28 -10.85
CA ALA A 186 -9.69 0.78 -11.78
C ALA A 186 -10.43 1.90 -12.56
N GLY A 187 -10.24 3.17 -12.16
CA GLY A 187 -10.96 4.31 -12.73
C GLY A 187 -12.47 4.21 -12.50
N GLY A 188 -12.88 3.72 -11.34
CA GLY A 188 -14.30 3.54 -10.97
C GLY A 188 -14.98 2.29 -11.56
N ARG A 189 -14.24 1.42 -12.28
CA ARG A 189 -14.79 0.14 -12.76
C ARG A 189 -14.86 -0.87 -11.61
N ALA A 190 -16.04 -1.01 -11.02
CA ALA A 190 -16.26 -1.78 -9.80
C ALA A 190 -15.70 -3.23 -9.85
N TRP A 191 -15.99 -3.98 -10.91
CA TRP A 191 -15.52 -5.37 -11.05
C TRP A 191 -13.98 -5.48 -11.09
N LEU A 192 -13.32 -4.49 -11.68
CA LEU A 192 -11.87 -4.41 -11.79
C LEU A 192 -11.22 -3.99 -10.46
N ALA A 193 -11.90 -3.12 -9.70
CA ALA A 193 -11.51 -2.83 -8.33
C ALA A 193 -11.63 -4.08 -7.43
N GLY A 194 -12.67 -4.90 -7.60
CA GLY A 194 -12.80 -6.20 -6.96
C GLY A 194 -11.63 -7.15 -7.28
N LEU A 195 -11.19 -7.21 -8.54
CA LEU A 195 -10.01 -8.02 -8.91
C LEU A 195 -8.71 -7.50 -8.27
N LEU A 196 -8.54 -6.18 -8.18
CA LEU A 196 -7.39 -5.59 -7.49
C LEU A 196 -7.43 -5.90 -5.98
N MET A 197 -8.62 -5.92 -5.36
CA MET A 197 -8.81 -6.33 -3.97
C MET A 197 -8.42 -7.80 -3.76
N VAL A 198 -8.86 -8.71 -4.62
CA VAL A 198 -8.43 -10.13 -4.58
C VAL A 198 -6.93 -10.28 -4.73
N ALA A 199 -6.32 -9.55 -5.66
CA ALA A 199 -4.87 -9.63 -5.84
C ALA A 199 -4.09 -9.13 -4.62
N TRP A 200 -4.65 -8.17 -3.87
CA TRP A 200 -4.10 -7.73 -2.59
C TRP A 200 -4.26 -8.79 -1.51
N ASP A 201 -5.44 -9.41 -1.43
CA ASP A 201 -5.75 -10.50 -0.51
C ASP A 201 -4.82 -11.72 -0.70
N VAL A 202 -4.57 -12.13 -1.94
CA VAL A 202 -3.56 -13.18 -2.27
C VAL A 202 -2.19 -12.90 -1.65
N GLY A 203 -1.80 -11.61 -1.55
CA GLY A 203 -0.55 -11.19 -0.92
C GLY A 203 -0.59 -11.12 0.60
N LEU A 204 -1.77 -10.87 1.19
CA LEU A 204 -1.96 -10.83 2.64
C LEU A 204 -1.98 -12.25 3.21
N GLU A 205 -2.69 -13.18 2.55
CA GLU A 205 -2.95 -14.53 3.04
C GLU A 205 -1.71 -15.27 3.58
N PRO A 206 -0.58 -15.35 2.84
CA PRO A 206 0.62 -16.01 3.36
C PRO A 206 1.10 -15.41 4.67
N LEU A 207 1.26 -14.09 4.74
CA LEU A 207 1.78 -13.40 5.91
C LEU A 207 0.83 -13.56 7.11
N MET A 208 -0.45 -13.41 6.85
CA MET A 208 -1.50 -13.42 7.86
C MET A 208 -1.73 -14.78 8.49
N THR A 209 -1.70 -15.85 7.69
CA THR A 209 -1.80 -17.22 8.19
C THR A 209 -0.52 -17.64 8.92
N ALA A 210 0.67 -17.20 8.46
CA ALA A 210 1.93 -17.45 9.17
C ALA A 210 1.93 -16.85 10.59
N GLU A 211 1.44 -15.63 10.72
CA GLU A 211 1.32 -14.94 12.02
C GLU A 211 0.14 -15.47 12.87
N ARG A 212 -0.61 -16.46 12.37
CA ARG A 212 -1.80 -17.04 13.01
C ARG A 212 -2.90 -16.03 13.30
N TYR A 213 -2.92 -14.93 12.56
CA TYR A 213 -3.97 -13.92 12.68
C TYR A 213 -5.30 -14.50 12.17
N TRP A 214 -5.25 -15.37 11.16
CA TRP A 214 -6.38 -15.97 10.46
C TRP A 214 -6.18 -17.48 10.57
N LEU A 215 -7.14 -18.16 11.20
CA LEU A 215 -7.10 -19.61 11.38
C LEU A 215 -8.18 -20.23 10.51
N TRP A 216 -7.80 -20.56 9.27
CA TRP A 216 -8.66 -21.24 8.31
C TRP A 216 -8.93 -22.69 8.73
N GLN A 217 -10.17 -23.15 8.54
CA GLN A 217 -10.63 -24.49 8.91
C GLN A 217 -11.15 -25.29 7.70
N ASP A 218 -10.76 -24.87 6.49
CA ASP A 218 -11.21 -25.50 5.26
C ASP A 218 -10.42 -26.80 4.97
N PRO A 219 -11.10 -27.92 4.64
CA PRO A 219 -10.43 -29.19 4.34
C PRO A 219 -9.73 -29.23 2.96
N ALA A 220 -10.01 -28.27 2.07
CA ALA A 220 -9.47 -28.18 0.72
C ALA A 220 -9.06 -26.73 0.39
N PRO A 221 -8.05 -26.18 1.11
CA PRO A 221 -7.62 -24.79 0.91
C PRO A 221 -7.04 -24.57 -0.48
N LEU A 222 -7.31 -23.39 -1.05
CA LEU A 222 -6.78 -22.98 -2.35
C LEU A 222 -5.38 -22.36 -2.23
N TRP A 223 -5.21 -21.42 -1.29
CA TRP A 223 -3.98 -20.63 -1.17
C TRP A 223 -3.73 -20.21 0.27
N ALA A 224 -2.55 -20.51 0.80
CA ALA A 224 -2.11 -20.11 2.14
C ALA A 224 -3.14 -20.40 3.27
N GLY A 225 -3.92 -21.48 3.13
CA GLY A 225 -4.97 -21.88 4.06
C GLY A 225 -6.38 -21.40 3.67
N ALA A 226 -6.51 -20.33 2.90
CA ALA A 226 -7.80 -19.80 2.48
C ALA A 226 -8.46 -20.65 1.39
N PRO A 227 -9.79 -20.89 1.47
CA PRO A 227 -10.55 -21.54 0.40
C PRO A 227 -10.80 -20.61 -0.79
N LEU A 228 -11.22 -21.18 -1.93
CA LEU A 228 -11.67 -20.40 -3.10
C LEU A 228 -12.76 -19.38 -2.73
N GLN A 229 -13.63 -19.75 -1.79
CA GLN A 229 -14.71 -18.91 -1.30
C GLN A 229 -14.20 -17.56 -0.77
N ASN A 230 -13.03 -17.50 -0.14
CA ASN A 230 -12.43 -16.25 0.37
C ASN A 230 -12.23 -15.25 -0.76
N PHE A 231 -11.56 -15.67 -1.82
CA PHE A 231 -11.24 -14.83 -2.97
C PHE A 231 -12.49 -14.38 -3.74
N VAL A 232 -13.53 -15.23 -3.82
CA VAL A 232 -14.83 -14.84 -4.38
C VAL A 232 -15.53 -13.81 -3.49
N GLY A 233 -15.46 -13.98 -2.16
CA GLY A 233 -15.97 -13.03 -1.18
C GLY A 233 -15.29 -11.67 -1.29
N TRP A 234 -13.96 -11.62 -1.33
CA TRP A 234 -13.17 -10.41 -1.53
C TRP A 234 -13.52 -9.69 -2.84
N TRP A 235 -13.67 -10.46 -3.94
CA TRP A 235 -14.11 -9.90 -5.20
C TRP A 235 -15.51 -9.27 -5.10
N GLY A 236 -16.48 -9.98 -4.51
CA GLY A 236 -17.86 -9.55 -4.39
C GLY A 236 -18.01 -8.31 -3.51
N VAL A 237 -17.44 -8.35 -2.30
CA VAL A 237 -17.46 -7.21 -1.36
C VAL A 237 -16.72 -6.01 -1.93
N GLY A 238 -15.51 -6.22 -2.47
CA GLY A 238 -14.71 -5.16 -3.09
C GLY A 238 -15.41 -4.51 -4.29
N THR A 239 -16.07 -5.33 -5.14
CA THR A 239 -16.89 -4.83 -6.25
C THR A 239 -18.07 -3.99 -5.74
N GLY A 240 -18.81 -4.49 -4.74
CA GLY A 240 -19.95 -3.79 -4.17
C GLY A 240 -19.58 -2.44 -3.54
N LEU A 241 -18.51 -2.42 -2.74
CA LEU A 241 -17.99 -1.19 -2.14
C LEU A 241 -17.49 -0.20 -3.19
N SER A 242 -16.72 -0.67 -4.18
CA SER A 242 -16.25 0.18 -5.27
C SER A 242 -17.40 0.80 -6.07
N TRP A 243 -18.44 0.00 -6.38
CA TRP A 243 -19.65 0.50 -7.01
C TRP A 243 -20.31 1.59 -6.16
N ALA A 244 -20.50 1.36 -4.87
CA ALA A 244 -21.08 2.36 -3.97
C ALA A 244 -20.23 3.64 -3.90
N PHE A 245 -18.90 3.52 -3.89
CA PHE A 245 -17.98 4.67 -3.94
C PHE A 245 -18.21 5.52 -5.19
N THR A 246 -18.42 4.89 -6.35
CA THR A 246 -18.72 5.62 -7.60
C THR A 246 -20.05 6.36 -7.57
N ARG A 247 -21.03 5.87 -6.79
CA ARG A 247 -22.33 6.54 -6.62
C ARG A 247 -22.23 7.71 -5.65
N ILE A 248 -21.51 7.56 -4.55
CA ILE A 248 -21.36 8.59 -3.50
C ILE A 248 -20.45 9.73 -3.96
N ALA A 249 -19.34 9.39 -4.62
CA ALA A 249 -18.27 10.31 -4.97
C ALA A 249 -17.76 10.09 -6.42
N PRO A 250 -18.61 10.24 -7.45
CA PRO A 250 -18.21 10.03 -8.85
C PRO A 250 -17.05 10.94 -9.29
N GLY A 251 -16.90 12.12 -8.65
CA GLY A 251 -15.81 13.05 -8.92
C GLY A 251 -14.41 12.52 -8.59
N LEU A 252 -14.28 11.50 -7.74
CA LEU A 252 -12.98 10.88 -7.42
C LEU A 252 -12.37 10.12 -8.61
N PHE A 253 -13.22 9.59 -9.49
CA PHE A 253 -12.80 8.67 -10.54
C PHE A 253 -12.73 9.34 -11.92
N ARG A 254 -13.13 10.62 -12.01
CA ARG A 254 -12.94 11.42 -13.22
C ARG A 254 -11.48 11.86 -13.31
N ARG A 255 -10.87 11.63 -14.47
CA ARG A 255 -9.50 12.08 -14.73
C ARG A 255 -9.52 13.61 -14.85
N PRO A 256 -8.67 14.35 -14.11
CA PRO A 256 -8.47 15.78 -14.39
C PRO A 256 -7.93 15.93 -15.81
N ALA A 257 -8.49 16.86 -16.60
CA ALA A 257 -7.90 17.23 -17.88
C ALA A 257 -6.55 17.91 -17.58
N GLY A 258 -5.45 17.19 -17.84
CA GLY A 258 -4.09 17.67 -17.58
C GLY A 258 -3.29 17.74 -18.86
N THR A 259 -2.68 18.89 -19.13
CA THR A 259 -1.67 19.04 -20.18
C THR A 259 -0.42 18.23 -19.82
N PRO A 260 0.21 17.51 -20.76
CA PRO A 260 1.49 16.84 -20.52
C PRO A 260 2.54 17.86 -20.06
N SER A 261 3.16 17.61 -18.91
CA SER A 261 4.28 18.37 -18.35
C SER A 261 5.50 17.45 -18.35
N LEU A 262 6.64 17.98 -18.78
CA LEU A 262 7.94 17.30 -18.74
C LEU A 262 8.60 17.36 -17.35
N ARG A 263 8.05 18.13 -16.40
CA ARG A 263 8.57 18.24 -15.03
C ARG A 263 7.86 17.26 -14.09
N PRO A 264 8.56 16.68 -13.10
CA PRO A 264 7.92 15.94 -12.01
C PRO A 264 6.87 16.82 -11.34
N ASP A 265 5.64 16.33 -11.32
CA ASP A 265 4.48 17.05 -10.84
C ASP A 265 3.72 16.12 -9.89
N LEU A 266 3.88 16.35 -8.59
CA LEU A 266 3.25 15.50 -7.57
C LEU A 266 1.73 15.63 -7.58
N SER A 267 1.16 16.67 -8.20
CA SER A 267 -0.30 16.80 -8.31
C SER A 267 -0.94 15.66 -9.11
N ARG A 268 -0.15 14.96 -9.93
CA ARG A 268 -0.55 13.76 -10.69
C ARG A 268 -0.58 12.51 -9.84
N LEU A 269 0.09 12.50 -8.69
CA LEU A 269 -0.01 11.40 -7.75
C LEU A 269 -1.43 11.36 -7.18
N SER A 270 -1.88 10.15 -6.96
CA SER A 270 -3.15 9.88 -6.30
C SER A 270 -2.94 8.83 -5.22
N PHE A 271 -3.93 8.70 -4.35
CA PHE A 271 -3.92 7.66 -3.33
C PHE A 271 -3.84 6.23 -3.90
N ALA A 272 -4.12 6.04 -5.19
CA ALA A 272 -3.85 4.79 -5.91
C ALA A 272 -2.37 4.33 -5.85
N ALA A 273 -1.43 5.21 -5.48
CA ALA A 273 -0.04 4.86 -5.19
C ALA A 273 0.13 3.90 -4.00
N ALA A 274 -0.88 3.74 -3.13
CA ALA A 274 -0.84 2.73 -2.07
C ALA A 274 -0.68 1.30 -2.59
N TYR A 275 -1.26 0.98 -3.75
CA TYR A 275 -1.17 -0.36 -4.36
C TYR A 275 0.26 -0.72 -4.80
N PRO A 276 0.97 0.09 -5.61
CA PRO A 276 2.37 -0.22 -5.94
C PRO A 276 3.32 -0.16 -4.74
N ILE A 277 2.96 0.56 -3.66
CA ILE A 277 3.70 0.48 -2.39
C ILE A 277 3.56 -0.94 -1.80
N GLU A 278 2.36 -1.50 -1.72
CA GLU A 278 2.20 -2.89 -1.23
C GLU A 278 2.71 -3.94 -2.19
N LEU A 279 2.63 -3.70 -3.49
CA LEU A 279 3.28 -4.54 -4.50
C LEU A 279 4.79 -4.70 -4.25
N PHE A 280 5.42 -3.72 -3.59
CA PHE A 280 6.81 -3.83 -3.15
C PHE A 280 6.91 -4.50 -1.77
N PHE A 281 6.16 -4.03 -0.78
CA PHE A 281 6.32 -4.47 0.61
C PHE A 281 5.83 -5.90 0.89
N LEU A 282 4.71 -6.35 0.32
CA LEU A 282 4.19 -7.70 0.58
C LEU A 282 5.13 -8.80 0.06
N PRO A 283 5.47 -8.85 -1.25
CA PRO A 283 6.41 -9.87 -1.72
C PRO A 283 7.81 -9.66 -1.17
N GLY A 284 8.26 -8.41 -0.96
CA GLY A 284 9.54 -8.12 -0.31
C GLY A 284 9.62 -8.67 1.11
N GLY A 285 8.57 -8.49 1.91
CA GLY A 285 8.45 -9.04 3.26
C GLY A 285 8.49 -10.58 3.25
N LEU A 286 7.75 -11.21 2.32
CA LEU A 286 7.76 -12.67 2.15
C LEU A 286 9.15 -13.21 1.78
N VAL A 287 9.90 -12.52 0.93
CA VAL A 287 11.30 -12.86 0.63
C VAL A 287 12.18 -12.81 1.88
N LEU A 288 12.01 -11.79 2.72
CA LEU A 288 12.81 -11.63 3.95
C LEU A 288 12.56 -12.76 4.97
N VAL A 289 11.36 -13.34 4.98
CA VAL A 289 11.02 -14.49 5.84
C VAL A 289 11.18 -15.84 5.14
N GLY A 290 11.85 -15.88 3.97
CA GLY A 290 12.19 -17.13 3.27
C GLY A 290 11.03 -17.77 2.47
N ARG A 291 9.93 -17.06 2.26
CA ARG A 291 8.72 -17.53 1.57
C ARG A 291 8.72 -17.13 0.09
N PHE A 292 9.70 -17.65 -0.65
CA PHE A 292 9.97 -17.23 -2.03
C PHE A 292 8.85 -17.57 -3.01
N LEU A 293 8.20 -18.74 -2.85
CA LEU A 293 7.09 -19.15 -3.72
C LEU A 293 5.91 -18.20 -3.55
N GLU A 294 5.53 -17.93 -2.30
CA GLU A 294 4.45 -17.02 -1.96
C GLU A 294 4.75 -15.58 -2.38
N ALA A 295 6.00 -15.14 -2.26
CA ALA A 295 6.44 -13.86 -2.79
C ALA A 295 6.27 -13.77 -4.31
N GLY A 296 6.66 -14.83 -5.04
CA GLY A 296 6.53 -14.89 -6.49
C GLY A 296 5.07 -14.87 -6.96
N VAL A 297 4.20 -15.65 -6.30
CA VAL A 297 2.75 -15.66 -6.58
C VAL A 297 2.12 -14.30 -6.25
N THR A 298 2.46 -13.72 -5.09
CA THR A 298 1.97 -12.39 -4.67
C THR A 298 2.35 -11.32 -5.68
N LEU A 299 3.64 -11.26 -6.06
CA LEU A 299 4.14 -10.31 -7.03
C LEU A 299 3.45 -10.50 -8.39
N GLY A 300 3.32 -11.75 -8.85
CA GLY A 300 2.66 -12.09 -10.11
C GLY A 300 1.19 -11.67 -10.15
N ALA A 301 0.42 -12.02 -9.12
CA ALA A 301 -1.00 -11.70 -9.02
C ALA A 301 -1.24 -10.18 -8.98
N MET A 302 -0.51 -9.46 -8.12
CA MET A 302 -0.65 -8.02 -7.99
C MET A 302 -0.16 -7.26 -9.24
N LEU A 303 0.94 -7.69 -9.86
CA LEU A 303 1.39 -7.12 -11.14
C LEU A 303 0.37 -7.35 -12.25
N ALA A 304 -0.16 -8.57 -12.38
CA ALA A 304 -1.14 -8.90 -13.40
C ALA A 304 -2.41 -8.05 -13.26
N ALA A 305 -2.94 -7.90 -12.04
CA ALA A 305 -4.11 -7.06 -11.77
C ALA A 305 -3.84 -5.58 -12.08
N LEU A 306 -2.66 -5.06 -11.71
CA LEU A 306 -2.26 -3.69 -12.02
C LEU A 306 -2.10 -3.44 -13.53
N LEU A 307 -1.48 -4.37 -14.25
CA LEU A 307 -1.30 -4.30 -15.71
C LEU A 307 -2.65 -4.38 -16.43
N LEU A 308 -3.54 -5.28 -16.00
CA LEU A 308 -4.91 -5.36 -16.50
C LEU A 308 -5.65 -4.05 -16.29
N ALA A 309 -5.56 -3.47 -15.09
CA ALA A 309 -6.23 -2.20 -14.81
C ALA A 309 -5.73 -1.05 -15.69
N ARG A 310 -4.41 -0.99 -15.94
CA ARG A 310 -3.82 -0.02 -16.87
C ARG A 310 -4.23 -0.26 -18.31
N ALA A 311 -4.25 -1.51 -18.77
CA ALA A 311 -4.64 -1.88 -20.13
C ALA A 311 -6.11 -1.54 -20.42
N VAL A 312 -7.02 -1.88 -19.51
CA VAL A 312 -8.46 -1.57 -19.61
C VAL A 312 -8.68 -0.06 -19.64
N ARG A 313 -7.98 0.70 -18.80
CA ARG A 313 -8.06 2.17 -18.82
C ARG A 313 -7.53 2.77 -20.12
N GLY A 314 -6.38 2.31 -20.60
CA GLY A 314 -5.77 2.81 -21.84
C GLY A 314 -6.61 2.53 -23.10
N ARG A 315 -7.35 1.42 -23.15
CA ARG A 315 -8.28 1.13 -24.27
C ARG A 315 -9.50 2.05 -24.28
N SER A 316 -10.06 2.34 -23.11
CA SER A 316 -11.17 3.29 -22.96
C SER A 316 -10.81 4.70 -23.44
N GLU A 317 -9.53 5.05 -23.43
CA GLU A 317 -9.04 6.37 -23.86
C GLU A 317 -8.84 6.45 -25.38
N ARG A 318 -8.61 5.32 -26.07
CA ARG A 318 -8.44 5.28 -27.53
C ARG A 318 -9.75 5.12 -28.29
N GLY A 319 -10.76 4.51 -27.68
CA GLY A 319 -12.07 4.26 -28.31
C GLY A 319 -13.11 5.36 -28.09
N GLY A 320 -12.73 6.48 -27.47
CA GLY A 320 -13.59 7.65 -27.23
C GLY A 320 -13.25 8.86 -28.11
N VAL A 321 -12.57 8.63 -29.25
CA VAL A 321 -12.32 9.62 -30.31
C VAL A 321 -13.24 9.31 -31.48
#